data_AF-A6G6E6-F1
#
_entry.id   AF-A6G6E6-F1
#
_cell.length_a   1.000
_cell.length_b   1.000
_cell.length_c   1.000
_cell.angle_alpha   90.00
_cell.angle_beta   90.00
_cell.angle_gamma   90.00
#
_symmetry.space_group_name_H-M   'P 1'
#
loop_
_entity.id
_entity.type
_entity.pdbx_description
1 polymer ?
#
loop_
_entity_poly.entity_id
_entity_poly.type
_entity_poly.pdbx_seq_one_letter_code
_entity_poly.pdbx_strand_id
1 'polypeptide(L)'
;MAVELSPEQEWTLVACGMVAHADDELEFGEWDQILRVVDANVDDEGVGPWIELLSDRPALERRFAELPPPMPFVAEEILERSWRIALADGAGSEVEAEVHDRVAERVGVKVEEAARLRATWTTEASERAELVVAFAAALANLDGRMDSAEAAQFDSLLERMPVSVARRLELSALLYNPPKLDELGLRLGKLSESLREGVLHELAPLVNATHQSEREQGVYLELARQAAIPEHRARKILEAT
;
A
#
# COMPACT_ATOMS: atom_id res chain seq x y z
N MET A 1 2.59 7.64 27.52
CA MET A 1 2.29 6.29 28.07
C MET A 1 2.42 5.40 26.87
N ALA A 2 3.52 4.65 26.75
CA ALA A 2 3.77 3.83 25.56
C ALA A 2 2.55 2.94 25.29
N VAL A 3 1.95 3.09 24.12
CA VAL A 3 0.85 2.24 23.68
C VAL A 3 1.44 0.85 23.43
N GLU A 4 1.09 -0.11 24.28
CA GLU A 4 1.47 -1.51 24.07
C GLU A 4 0.76 -2.02 22.81
N LEU A 5 1.53 -2.50 21.84
CA LEU A 5 0.97 -3.03 20.60
C LEU A 5 0.06 -4.21 20.89
N SER A 6 -1.02 -4.33 20.12
CA SER A 6 -1.79 -5.56 20.14
C SER A 6 -0.93 -6.72 19.62
N PRO A 7 -1.21 -7.98 20.02
CA PRO A 7 -0.49 -9.14 19.49
C PRO A 7 -0.52 -9.23 17.96
N GLU A 8 -1.60 -8.76 17.34
CA GLU A 8 -1.75 -8.71 15.87
C GLU A 8 -0.82 -7.67 15.24
N GLN A 9 -0.73 -6.47 15.83
CA GLN A 9 0.16 -5.40 15.36
C GLN A 9 1.63 -5.83 15.48
N GLU A 10 1.98 -6.45 16.61
CA GLU A 10 3.32 -7.01 16.80
C GLU A 10 3.64 -8.11 15.79
N TRP A 11 2.73 -9.06 15.56
CA TRP A 11 2.91 -10.08 14.52
C TRP A 11 3.11 -9.47 13.14
N THR A 12 2.31 -8.46 12.81
CA THR A 12 2.40 -7.74 11.53
C THR A 12 3.75 -7.05 11.38
N LEU A 13 4.22 -6.31 12.39
CA LEU A 13 5.53 -5.65 12.35
C LEU A 13 6.66 -6.65 12.15
N VAL A 14 6.64 -7.73 12.94
CA VAL A 14 7.69 -8.74 12.86
C VAL A 14 7.66 -9.44 11.50
N ALA A 15 6.49 -9.81 10.99
CA ALA A 15 6.35 -10.42 9.66
C ALA A 15 6.83 -9.48 8.53
N CYS A 16 6.41 -8.20 8.56
CA CYS A 16 6.88 -7.18 7.63
C CYS A 16 8.40 -7.00 7.67
N GLY A 17 8.97 -6.91 8.88
CA GLY A 17 10.42 -6.81 9.06
C GLY A 17 11.15 -8.04 8.52
N MET A 18 10.63 -9.24 8.77
CA MET A 18 11.26 -10.48 8.28
C MET A 18 11.35 -10.47 6.76
N VAL A 19 10.27 -10.09 6.08
CA VAL A 19 10.24 -9.95 4.61
C VAL A 19 11.18 -8.85 4.12
N ALA A 20 11.21 -7.69 4.77
CA ALA A 20 12.14 -6.61 4.41
C ALA A 20 13.62 -6.99 4.57
N HIS A 21 13.95 -7.95 5.44
CA HIS A 21 15.31 -8.48 5.63
C HIS A 21 15.64 -9.67 4.71
N ALA A 22 14.79 -9.98 3.72
CA ALA A 22 14.94 -11.21 2.95
C ALA A 22 16.24 -11.25 2.13
N ASP A 23 16.60 -10.15 1.47
CA ASP A 23 17.72 -10.06 0.52
C ASP A 23 18.98 -9.39 1.10
N ASP A 24 19.00 -9.11 2.40
CA ASP A 24 20.10 -8.44 3.11
C ASP A 24 20.40 -6.99 2.67
N GLU A 25 19.52 -6.39 1.86
CA GLU A 25 19.60 -5.00 1.43
C GLU A 25 18.44 -4.21 2.06
N LEU A 26 18.72 -3.43 3.10
CA LEU A 26 17.75 -2.52 3.71
C LEU A 26 18.11 -1.07 3.41
N GLU A 27 17.19 -0.38 2.75
CA GLU A 27 17.32 1.02 2.41
C GLU A 27 16.81 1.92 3.54
N PHE A 28 17.46 3.07 3.69
CA PHE A 28 17.04 4.09 4.65
C PHE A 28 15.65 4.64 4.25
N GLY A 29 14.62 4.32 5.02
CA GLY A 29 13.24 4.79 4.79
C GLY A 29 12.21 3.66 4.66
N GLU A 30 12.63 2.41 4.49
CA GLU A 30 11.74 1.24 4.45
C GLU A 30 11.01 1.01 5.79
N TRP A 31 11.63 1.45 6.89
CA TRP A 31 11.03 1.42 8.22
C TRP A 31 9.78 2.29 8.36
N ASP A 32 9.79 3.48 7.75
CA ASP A 32 8.62 4.35 7.74
C ASP A 32 7.47 3.70 6.95
N GLN A 33 7.79 2.91 5.92
CA GLN A 33 6.79 2.16 5.16
C GLN A 33 6.18 1.04 6.01
N ILE A 34 7.00 0.26 6.73
CA ILE A 34 6.52 -0.78 7.64
C ILE A 34 5.62 -0.19 8.73
N LEU A 35 6.03 0.92 9.36
CA LEU A 35 5.23 1.57 10.40
C LEU A 35 3.89 2.09 9.87
N ARG A 36 3.85 2.64 8.64
CA ARG A 36 2.60 3.04 7.97
C ARG A 36 1.70 1.84 7.69
N VAL A 37 2.27 0.70 7.27
CA VAL A 37 1.53 -0.54 7.01
C VAL A 37 0.85 -1.08 8.28
N VAL A 38 1.37 -0.77 9.46
CA VAL A 38 0.82 -1.28 10.73
C VAL A 38 -0.27 -0.38 11.32
N ASP A 39 -0.59 0.79 10.77
CA ASP A 39 -1.51 1.80 11.37
C ASP A 39 -1.27 1.94 12.89
N ALA A 40 0.01 1.88 13.26
CA ALA A 40 0.40 1.82 14.64
C ALA A 40 0.35 3.25 15.17
N ASN A 41 -0.68 3.58 15.95
CA ASN A 41 -0.73 4.79 16.76
C ASN A 41 0.27 4.69 17.93
N VAL A 42 1.55 4.52 17.59
CA VAL A 42 2.67 4.51 18.53
C VAL A 42 3.17 5.94 18.63
N ASP A 43 3.32 6.44 19.86
CA ASP A 43 3.96 7.73 20.10
C ASP A 43 5.45 7.68 19.75
N ASP A 44 6.07 8.82 19.46
CA ASP A 44 7.49 8.90 19.07
C ASP A 44 8.44 8.19 20.06
N GLU A 45 8.07 8.16 21.36
CA GLU A 45 8.81 7.45 22.41
C GLU A 45 8.66 5.91 22.32
N GLY A 46 7.53 5.39 21.84
CA GLY A 46 7.27 3.96 21.66
C GLY A 46 7.79 3.39 20.34
N VAL A 47 8.05 4.24 19.33
CA VAL A 47 8.55 3.81 18.01
C VAL A 47 10.03 3.39 18.06
N GLY A 48 10.84 4.05 18.89
CA GLY A 48 12.29 3.82 18.98
C GLY A 48 12.69 2.34 19.16
N PRO A 49 12.13 1.62 20.16
CA PRO A 49 12.44 0.20 20.36
C PRO A 49 12.09 -0.69 19.16
N TRP A 50 11.04 -0.35 18.40
CA TRP A 50 10.67 -1.09 17.20
C TRP A 50 11.62 -0.83 16.04
N ILE A 51 12.06 0.42 15.85
CA ILE A 51 13.11 0.73 14.88
C ILE A 51 14.41 -0.01 15.22
N GLU A 52 14.79 -0.04 16.51
CA GLU A 52 15.98 -0.79 16.97
C GLU A 52 15.85 -2.28 16.67
N LEU A 53 14.70 -2.89 17.00
CA LEU A 53 14.45 -4.31 16.72
C LEU A 53 14.46 -4.60 15.22
N LEU A 54 13.74 -3.80 14.45
CA LEU A 54 13.64 -3.95 13.00
C LEU A 54 14.99 -3.74 12.33
N SER A 55 15.89 -2.92 12.88
CA SER A 55 17.25 -2.73 12.34
C SER A 55 18.22 -3.87 12.71
N ASP A 56 17.88 -4.76 13.64
CA ASP A 56 18.72 -5.87 14.11
C ASP A 56 18.10 -7.22 13.69
N ARG A 57 18.55 -7.75 12.54
CA ARG A 57 18.08 -9.03 11.99
C ARG A 57 18.16 -10.20 13.00
N PRO A 58 19.29 -10.43 13.70
CA PRO A 58 19.34 -11.44 14.78
C PRO A 58 18.31 -11.22 15.90
N ALA A 59 18.04 -9.98 16.31
CA ALA A 59 17.01 -9.70 17.30
C ALA A 59 15.60 -9.97 16.74
N LEU A 60 15.35 -9.60 15.49
CA LEU A 60 14.07 -9.83 14.81
C LEU A 60 13.77 -11.32 14.64
N GLU A 61 14.75 -12.12 14.19
CA GLU A 61 14.63 -13.58 14.06
C GLU A 61 14.33 -14.24 15.42
N ARG A 62 14.98 -13.78 16.51
CA ARG A 62 14.66 -14.25 17.87
C ARG A 62 13.23 -13.89 18.25
N ARG A 63 12.80 -12.64 18.00
CA ARG A 63 11.42 -12.22 18.31
C ARG A 63 10.42 -13.07 17.54
N PHE A 64 10.61 -13.26 16.24
CA PHE A 64 9.77 -14.09 15.38
C PHE A 64 9.64 -15.53 15.89
N ALA A 65 10.74 -16.13 16.35
CA ALA A 65 10.73 -17.47 16.94
C ALA A 65 9.96 -17.53 18.27
N GLU A 66 10.02 -16.46 19.07
CA GLU A 66 9.40 -16.38 20.39
C GLU A 66 7.91 -16.01 20.37
N LEU A 67 7.40 -15.43 19.27
CA LEU A 67 6.01 -15.00 19.21
C LEU A 67 5.03 -16.18 19.39
N PRO A 68 4.01 -16.05 20.26
CA PRO A 68 2.96 -17.05 20.36
C PRO A 68 2.16 -17.08 19.05
N PRO A 69 1.67 -18.25 18.57
CA PRO A 69 0.85 -18.30 17.36
C PRO A 69 -0.31 -17.28 17.40
N PRO A 70 -0.57 -16.54 16.31
CA PRO A 70 -1.64 -15.55 16.29
C PRO A 70 -3.01 -16.24 16.29
N MET A 71 -4.07 -15.45 16.47
CA MET A 71 -5.42 -15.95 16.25
C MET A 71 -5.59 -16.35 14.78
N PRO A 72 -6.21 -17.51 14.45
CA PRO A 72 -6.28 -17.98 13.07
C PRO A 72 -6.96 -17.01 12.09
N PHE A 73 -7.90 -16.18 12.56
CA PHE A 73 -8.64 -15.25 11.72
C PHE A 73 -7.84 -14.00 11.30
N VAL A 74 -6.68 -13.73 11.91
CA VAL A 74 -5.77 -12.63 11.50
C VAL A 74 -4.60 -13.11 10.63
N ALA A 75 -4.46 -14.43 10.44
CA ALA A 75 -3.30 -15.00 9.75
C ALA A 75 -3.18 -14.52 8.31
N GLU A 76 -4.28 -14.48 7.55
CA GLU A 76 -4.29 -13.99 6.17
C GLU A 76 -3.92 -12.51 6.10
N GLU A 77 -4.42 -11.69 7.03
CA GLU A 77 -4.12 -10.26 7.09
C GLU A 77 -2.64 -9.97 7.42
N ILE A 78 -2.05 -10.73 8.34
CA ILE A 78 -0.61 -10.65 8.64
C ILE A 78 0.21 -10.97 7.38
N LEU A 79 -0.16 -12.04 6.67
CA LEU A 79 0.51 -12.44 5.43
C LEU A 79 0.36 -11.38 4.34
N GLU A 80 -0.86 -10.89 4.11
CA GLU A 80 -1.11 -9.86 3.11
C GLU A 80 -0.28 -8.60 3.38
N ARG A 81 -0.28 -8.10 4.62
CA ARG A 81 0.47 -6.90 5.01
C ARG A 81 1.98 -7.11 4.85
N SER A 82 2.50 -8.28 5.23
CA SER A 82 3.93 -8.59 5.04
C SER A 82 4.32 -8.72 3.57
N TRP A 83 3.46 -9.30 2.73
CA TRP A 83 3.72 -9.40 1.30
C TRP A 83 3.68 -8.05 0.58
N ARG A 84 2.88 -7.10 1.06
CA ARG A 84 2.88 -5.73 0.52
C ARG A 84 4.25 -5.06 0.65
N ILE A 85 5.04 -5.41 1.66
CA ILE A 85 6.42 -4.91 1.80
C ILE A 85 7.29 -5.44 0.66
N ALA A 86 7.21 -6.73 0.35
CA ALA A 86 7.92 -7.34 -0.79
C ALA A 86 7.50 -6.78 -2.16
N LEU A 87 6.38 -6.05 -2.23
CA LEU A 87 5.92 -5.45 -3.47
C LEU A 87 6.33 -3.97 -3.60
N ALA A 88 7.14 -3.42 -2.69
CA ALA A 88 7.50 -2.01 -2.70
C ALA A 88 8.14 -1.57 -4.04
N ASP A 89 8.96 -2.42 -4.65
CA ASP A 89 9.58 -2.21 -5.96
C ASP A 89 8.71 -2.70 -7.15
N GLY A 90 7.55 -3.28 -6.84
CA GLY A 90 6.55 -3.80 -7.75
C GLY A 90 6.58 -5.30 -8.02
N ALA A 91 7.52 -6.06 -7.46
CA ALA A 91 7.50 -7.52 -7.58
C ALA A 91 8.27 -8.22 -6.46
N GLY A 92 7.63 -9.21 -5.82
CA GLY A 92 8.32 -10.04 -4.84
C GLY A 92 9.31 -11.01 -5.49
N SER A 93 10.48 -11.13 -4.89
CA SER A 93 11.56 -12.05 -5.23
C SER A 93 11.32 -13.47 -4.70
N GLU A 94 12.12 -14.44 -5.18
CA GLU A 94 12.09 -15.81 -4.64
C GLU A 94 12.52 -15.86 -3.17
N VAL A 95 13.49 -15.01 -2.77
CA VAL A 95 14.00 -14.98 -1.39
C VAL A 95 12.95 -14.42 -0.43
N GLU A 96 12.24 -13.36 -0.81
CA GLU A 96 11.12 -12.83 -0.03
C GLU A 96 9.97 -13.83 0.06
N ALA A 97 9.71 -14.58 -1.02
CA ALA A 97 8.69 -15.63 -1.02
C ALA A 97 9.05 -16.76 -0.03
N GLU A 98 10.32 -17.18 0.05
CA GLU A 98 10.79 -18.17 1.02
C GLU A 98 10.62 -17.68 2.47
N VAL A 99 10.94 -16.41 2.74
CA VAL A 99 10.73 -15.83 4.07
C VAL A 99 9.24 -15.73 4.39
N HIS A 100 8.43 -15.29 3.44
CA HIS A 100 6.97 -15.25 3.59
C HIS A 100 6.38 -16.64 3.83
N ASP A 101 6.93 -17.70 3.23
CA ASP A 101 6.53 -19.08 3.51
C ASP A 101 6.84 -19.50 4.95
N ARG A 102 7.98 -19.09 5.51
CA ARG A 102 8.29 -19.29 6.94
C ARG A 102 7.28 -18.58 7.85
N VAL A 103 6.86 -17.37 7.48
CA VAL A 103 5.80 -16.63 8.19
C VAL A 103 4.48 -17.41 8.11
N ALA A 104 4.09 -17.88 6.91
CA ALA A 104 2.87 -18.65 6.68
C ALA A 104 2.79 -19.88 7.57
N GLU A 105 3.86 -20.68 7.65
CA GLU A 105 3.92 -21.86 8.51
C GLU A 105 3.71 -21.50 9.99
N ARG A 106 4.30 -20.39 10.45
CA ARG A 106 4.21 -19.95 11.85
C ARG A 106 2.82 -19.43 12.22
N VAL A 107 2.10 -18.85 11.28
CA VAL A 107 0.71 -18.40 11.47
C VAL A 107 -0.33 -19.49 11.15
N GLY A 108 0.12 -20.69 10.74
CA GLY A 108 -0.73 -21.86 10.51
C GLY A 108 -1.35 -21.95 9.11
N VAL A 109 -0.81 -21.23 8.13
CA VAL A 109 -1.21 -21.28 6.72
C VAL A 109 -0.24 -22.19 5.95
N LYS A 110 -0.77 -23.00 5.04
CA LYS A 110 0.05 -23.87 4.19
C LYS A 110 0.80 -23.05 3.14
N VAL A 111 2.02 -23.45 2.82
CA VAL A 111 2.87 -22.80 1.81
C VAL A 111 2.18 -22.70 0.45
N GLU A 112 1.45 -23.74 0.02
CA GLU A 112 0.74 -23.70 -1.27
C GLU A 112 -0.39 -22.67 -1.29
N GLU A 113 -1.04 -22.47 -0.14
CA GLU A 113 -2.08 -21.45 0.01
C GLU A 113 -1.47 -20.05 0.05
N ALA A 114 -0.37 -19.89 0.79
CA ALA A 114 0.37 -18.63 0.81
C ALA A 114 0.84 -18.23 -0.59
N ALA A 115 1.36 -19.17 -1.39
CA ALA A 115 1.75 -18.91 -2.77
C ALA A 115 0.57 -18.47 -3.67
N ARG A 116 -0.61 -19.09 -3.50
CA ARG A 116 -1.84 -18.70 -4.22
C ARG A 116 -2.29 -17.29 -3.85
N LEU A 117 -2.25 -16.96 -2.56
CA LEU A 117 -2.57 -15.63 -2.05
C LEU A 117 -1.58 -14.58 -2.57
N ARG A 118 -0.27 -14.82 -2.50
CA ARG A 118 0.77 -13.94 -3.05
C ARG A 118 0.53 -13.60 -4.52
N ALA A 119 0.23 -14.60 -5.35
CA ALA A 119 -0.07 -14.37 -6.77
C ALA A 119 -1.29 -13.46 -6.98
N THR A 120 -2.30 -13.60 -6.12
CA THR A 120 -3.51 -12.78 -6.14
C THR A 120 -3.18 -11.35 -5.72
N TRP A 121 -2.56 -11.16 -4.56
CA TRP A 121 -2.18 -9.83 -4.04
C TRP A 121 -1.21 -9.08 -4.94
N THR A 122 -0.29 -9.78 -5.60
CA THR A 122 0.63 -9.17 -6.58
C THR A 122 -0.13 -8.61 -7.78
N THR A 123 -1.09 -9.37 -8.31
CA THR A 123 -1.95 -8.93 -9.41
C THR A 123 -2.79 -7.72 -8.98
N GLU A 124 -3.42 -7.82 -7.81
CA GLU A 124 -4.27 -6.75 -7.26
C GLU A 124 -3.50 -5.46 -6.96
N ALA A 125 -2.27 -5.58 -6.43
CA ALA A 125 -1.40 -4.42 -6.17
C ALA A 125 -1.02 -3.71 -7.47
N SER A 126 -0.67 -4.48 -8.51
CA SER A 126 -0.37 -3.94 -9.84
C SER A 126 -1.59 -3.24 -10.45
N GLU A 127 -2.76 -3.90 -10.46
CA GLU A 127 -4.00 -3.31 -10.98
C GLU A 127 -4.40 -2.03 -10.25
N ARG A 128 -4.26 -2.02 -8.91
CA ARG A 128 -4.52 -0.84 -8.08
C ARG A 128 -3.56 0.29 -8.44
N ALA A 129 -2.26 0.03 -8.46
CA ALA A 129 -1.24 1.03 -8.78
C ALA A 129 -1.48 1.69 -10.14
N GLU A 130 -1.78 0.88 -11.16
CA GLU A 130 -2.10 1.40 -12.49
C GLU A 130 -3.32 2.29 -12.51
N LEU A 131 -4.38 1.94 -11.79
CA LEU A 131 -5.58 2.76 -11.70
C LEU A 131 -5.32 4.06 -10.95
N VAL A 132 -4.62 4.01 -9.82
CA VAL A 132 -4.25 5.21 -9.05
C VAL A 132 -3.48 6.18 -9.93
N VAL A 133 -2.44 5.72 -10.64
CA VAL A 133 -1.65 6.58 -11.53
C VAL A 133 -2.49 7.11 -12.69
N ALA A 134 -3.32 6.26 -13.31
CA ALA A 134 -4.19 6.69 -14.40
C ALA A 134 -5.20 7.77 -13.96
N PHE A 135 -5.75 7.65 -12.75
CA PHE A 135 -6.60 8.68 -12.16
C PHE A 135 -5.82 9.94 -11.82
N ALA A 136 -4.63 9.83 -11.23
CA ALA A 136 -3.78 10.97 -10.93
C ALA A 136 -3.45 11.77 -12.21
N ALA A 137 -3.10 11.09 -13.31
CA ALA A 137 -2.87 11.74 -14.60
C ALA A 137 -4.12 12.45 -15.14
N ALA A 138 -5.30 11.84 -15.00
CA ALA A 138 -6.57 12.45 -15.41
C ALA A 138 -6.95 13.66 -14.54
N LEU A 139 -6.70 13.59 -13.23
CA LEU A 139 -6.91 14.68 -12.28
C LEU A 139 -6.00 15.88 -12.58
N ALA A 140 -4.69 15.63 -12.78
CA ALA A 140 -3.70 16.65 -13.13
C ALA A 140 -3.95 17.33 -14.49
N ASN A 141 -4.83 16.78 -15.33
CA ASN A 141 -5.19 17.32 -16.64
C ASN A 141 -6.65 17.80 -16.72
N LEU A 142 -7.35 17.92 -15.59
CA LEU A 142 -8.79 18.24 -15.58
C LEU A 142 -9.14 19.55 -16.31
N ASP A 143 -8.29 20.57 -16.20
CA ASP A 143 -8.48 21.86 -16.86
C ASP A 143 -7.78 21.97 -18.24
N GLY A 144 -7.13 20.89 -18.67
CA GLY A 144 -6.36 20.82 -19.91
C GLY A 144 -5.03 21.58 -19.86
N ARG A 145 -4.57 22.00 -18.67
CA ARG A 145 -3.32 22.71 -18.45
C ARG A 145 -2.58 22.13 -17.25
N MET A 146 -1.72 21.15 -17.49
CA MET A 146 -0.82 20.67 -16.47
C MET A 146 0.19 21.74 -16.07
N ASP A 147 0.22 22.10 -14.79
CA ASP A 147 1.26 22.94 -14.20
C ASP A 147 2.41 22.12 -13.58
N SER A 148 3.49 22.79 -13.19
CA SER A 148 4.67 22.13 -12.63
C SER A 148 4.44 21.53 -11.25
N ALA A 149 3.49 22.04 -10.47
CA ALA A 149 3.17 21.52 -9.15
C ALA A 149 2.36 20.22 -9.26
N GLU A 150 1.39 20.17 -10.18
CA GLU A 150 0.62 18.96 -10.48
C GLU A 150 1.50 17.85 -11.05
N ALA A 151 2.44 18.20 -11.94
CA ALA A 151 3.43 17.25 -12.45
C ALA A 151 4.32 16.67 -11.33
N ALA A 152 4.81 17.51 -10.41
CA ALA A 152 5.62 17.06 -9.29
C ALA A 152 4.82 16.16 -8.31
N GLN A 153 3.54 16.47 -8.08
CA GLN A 153 2.66 15.63 -7.27
C GLN A 153 2.38 14.27 -7.93
N PHE A 154 2.17 14.26 -9.24
CA PHE A 154 2.03 13.02 -10.01
C PHE A 154 3.29 12.16 -9.93
N ASP A 155 4.48 12.74 -10.16
CA ASP A 155 5.75 12.02 -10.09
C ASP A 155 5.98 11.43 -8.69
N SER A 156 5.74 12.22 -7.64
CA SER A 156 5.85 11.76 -6.25
C SER A 156 4.84 10.66 -5.90
N LEU A 157 3.64 10.66 -6.50
CA LEU A 157 2.73 9.53 -6.38
C LEU A 157 3.28 8.29 -7.10
N LEU A 158 3.72 8.44 -8.35
CA LEU A 158 4.21 7.35 -9.18
C LEU A 158 5.46 6.67 -8.60
N GLU A 159 6.33 7.43 -7.95
CA GLU A 159 7.51 6.91 -7.25
C GLU A 159 7.13 5.97 -6.09
N ARG A 160 6.01 6.23 -5.41
CA ARG A 160 5.52 5.42 -4.27
C ARG A 160 4.71 4.20 -4.70
N MET A 161 4.37 4.08 -5.98
CA MET A 161 3.54 2.97 -6.45
C MET A 161 4.36 1.67 -6.54
N PRO A 162 3.78 0.53 -6.11
CA PRO A 162 4.40 -0.79 -6.18
C PRO A 162 4.40 -1.29 -7.61
N VAL A 163 5.26 -0.73 -8.45
CA VAL A 163 5.41 -1.07 -9.87
C VAL A 163 6.88 -1.14 -10.25
N SER A 164 7.21 -2.11 -11.11
CA SER A 164 8.57 -2.24 -11.64
C SER A 164 9.04 -0.96 -12.34
N VAL A 165 10.37 -0.75 -12.38
CA VAL A 165 10.99 0.40 -13.07
C VAL A 165 10.52 0.51 -14.53
N ALA A 166 10.42 -0.61 -15.24
CA ALA A 166 9.94 -0.64 -16.62
C ALA A 166 8.48 -0.17 -16.72
N ARG A 167 7.61 -0.65 -15.83
CA ARG A 167 6.19 -0.25 -15.80
C ARG A 167 6.02 1.20 -15.37
N ARG A 168 6.86 1.70 -14.45
CA ARG A 168 6.89 3.09 -14.01
C ARG A 168 7.13 4.05 -15.18
N LEU A 169 8.05 3.72 -16.09
CA LEU A 169 8.31 4.49 -17.30
C LEU A 169 7.12 4.51 -18.27
N GLU A 170 6.37 3.42 -18.37
CA GLU A 170 5.16 3.38 -19.20
C GLU A 170 4.03 4.21 -18.57
N LEU A 171 3.90 4.15 -17.25
CA LEU A 171 2.88 4.87 -16.50
C LEU A 171 3.13 6.38 -16.47
N SER A 172 4.39 6.84 -16.46
CA SER A 172 4.70 8.27 -16.53
C SER A 172 4.21 8.92 -17.82
N ALA A 173 4.14 8.16 -18.92
CA ALA A 173 3.62 8.66 -20.19
C ALA A 173 2.12 9.01 -20.14
N LEU A 174 1.36 8.46 -19.17
CA LEU A 174 -0.06 8.78 -18.98
C LEU A 174 -0.28 10.26 -18.65
N LEU A 175 0.71 10.92 -18.05
CA LEU A 175 0.62 12.34 -17.71
C LEU A 175 0.43 13.23 -18.95
N TYR A 176 0.98 12.82 -20.11
CA TYR A 176 0.86 13.55 -21.38
C TYR A 176 -0.32 13.09 -22.24
N ASN A 177 -0.85 11.89 -21.99
CA ASN A 177 -2.00 11.35 -22.69
C ASN A 177 -2.94 10.66 -21.68
N PRO A 178 -3.64 11.44 -20.85
CA PRO A 178 -4.41 10.90 -19.76
C PRO A 178 -5.62 10.11 -20.26
N PRO A 179 -5.94 8.97 -19.63
CA PRO A 179 -7.15 8.22 -19.92
C PRO A 179 -8.40 9.00 -19.50
N LYS A 180 -9.54 8.65 -20.10
CA LYS A 180 -10.83 9.30 -19.77
C LYS A 180 -11.37 8.79 -18.44
N LEU A 181 -11.89 9.70 -17.62
CA LEU A 181 -12.48 9.37 -16.32
C LEU A 181 -13.57 8.29 -16.41
N ASP A 182 -14.44 8.34 -17.42
CA ASP A 182 -15.49 7.32 -17.61
C ASP A 182 -14.93 5.91 -17.85
N GLU A 183 -13.82 5.80 -18.59
CA GLU A 183 -13.16 4.52 -18.85
C GLU A 183 -12.51 3.98 -17.56
N LEU A 184 -11.90 4.86 -16.77
CA LEU A 184 -11.31 4.51 -15.50
C LEU A 184 -12.35 4.10 -14.46
N GLY A 185 -13.50 4.79 -14.39
CA GLY A 185 -14.60 4.44 -13.51
C GLY A 185 -15.19 3.06 -13.83
N LEU A 186 -15.32 2.72 -15.12
CA LEU A 186 -15.74 1.38 -15.54
C LEU A 186 -14.73 0.30 -15.16
N ARG A 187 -13.43 0.60 -15.16
CA ARG A 187 -12.39 -0.33 -14.68
C ARG A 187 -12.47 -0.48 -13.16
N LEU A 188 -12.59 0.62 -12.43
CA LEU A 188 -12.69 0.63 -10.98
C LEU A 188 -13.90 -0.16 -10.49
N GLY A 189 -15.07 0.00 -11.13
CA GLY A 189 -16.29 -0.71 -10.78
C GLY A 189 -16.24 -2.24 -10.95
N LYS A 190 -15.21 -2.79 -11.60
CA LYS A 190 -15.01 -4.25 -11.74
C LYS A 190 -14.17 -4.86 -10.63
N LEU A 191 -13.52 -4.02 -9.80
CA LEU A 191 -12.68 -4.49 -8.71
C LEU A 191 -13.50 -4.88 -7.48
N SER A 192 -12.87 -5.62 -6.56
CA SER A 192 -13.42 -5.91 -5.24
C SER A 192 -13.66 -4.61 -4.45
N GLU A 193 -14.52 -4.63 -3.43
CA GLU A 193 -14.76 -3.45 -2.57
C GLU A 193 -13.47 -2.92 -1.93
N SER A 194 -12.63 -3.81 -1.40
CA SER A 194 -11.36 -3.45 -0.76
C SER A 194 -10.42 -2.71 -1.73
N LEU A 195 -10.28 -3.19 -2.96
CA LEU A 195 -9.43 -2.52 -3.95
C LEU A 195 -9.99 -1.17 -4.41
N ARG A 196 -11.32 -1.06 -4.55
CA ARG A 196 -11.96 0.21 -4.90
C ARG A 196 -11.69 1.28 -3.85
N GLU A 197 -11.77 0.91 -2.57
CA GLU A 197 -11.44 1.81 -1.47
C GLU A 197 -9.95 2.14 -1.41
N GLY A 198 -9.08 1.16 -1.64
CA GLY A 198 -7.63 1.39 -1.72
C GLY A 198 -7.27 2.43 -2.78
N VAL A 199 -7.90 2.40 -3.95
CA VAL A 199 -7.69 3.44 -4.99
C VAL A 199 -8.12 4.82 -4.48
N LEU A 200 -9.26 4.93 -3.80
CA LEU A 200 -9.73 6.20 -3.24
C LEU A 200 -8.79 6.75 -2.15
N HIS A 201 -8.29 5.89 -1.27
CA HIS A 201 -7.33 6.27 -0.23
C HIS A 201 -6.04 6.87 -0.82
N GLU A 202 -5.51 6.27 -1.89
CA GLU A 202 -4.29 6.77 -2.54
C GLU A 202 -4.50 8.08 -3.31
N LEU A 203 -5.73 8.33 -3.78
CA LEU A 203 -6.08 9.56 -4.50
C LEU A 203 -6.43 10.74 -3.59
N ALA A 204 -6.89 10.48 -2.37
CA ALA A 204 -7.30 11.53 -1.44
C ALA A 204 -6.23 12.60 -1.16
N PRO A 205 -4.94 12.26 -0.92
CA PRO A 205 -3.90 13.27 -0.71
C PRO A 205 -3.73 14.21 -1.90
N LEU A 206 -3.85 13.70 -3.14
CA LEU A 206 -3.74 14.51 -4.34
C LEU A 206 -4.88 15.53 -4.41
N VAL A 207 -6.12 15.09 -4.16
CA VAL A 207 -7.30 15.95 -4.18
C VAL A 207 -7.24 17.04 -3.10
N ASN A 208 -6.65 16.73 -1.93
CA ASN A 208 -6.50 17.71 -0.84
C ASN A 208 -5.36 18.71 -1.09
N ALA A 209 -4.35 18.35 -1.89
CA ALA A 209 -3.20 19.18 -2.18
C ALA A 209 -3.43 20.22 -3.29
N THR A 210 -4.55 20.16 -4.02
CA THR A 210 -4.82 21.07 -5.14
C THR A 210 -5.40 22.42 -4.71
N HIS A 211 -5.10 23.47 -5.48
CA HIS A 211 -5.69 24.80 -5.31
C HIS A 211 -7.12 24.92 -5.86
N GLN A 212 -7.59 23.93 -6.63
CA GLN A 212 -8.90 23.92 -7.30
C GLN A 212 -9.94 23.02 -6.59
N SER A 213 -9.74 22.77 -5.29
CA SER A 213 -10.30 21.66 -4.50
C SER A 213 -11.78 21.32 -4.72
N GLU A 214 -12.68 22.28 -4.96
CA GLU A 214 -14.10 21.99 -5.24
C GLU A 214 -14.30 21.14 -6.51
N ARG A 215 -13.49 21.38 -7.54
CA ARG A 215 -13.59 20.66 -8.82
C ARG A 215 -13.00 19.26 -8.70
N GLU A 216 -11.81 19.11 -8.12
CA GLU A 216 -11.20 17.80 -7.91
C GLU A 216 -12.01 16.94 -6.93
N GLN A 217 -12.55 17.54 -5.86
CA GLN A 217 -13.47 16.85 -4.95
C GLN A 217 -14.73 16.40 -5.69
N GLY A 218 -15.30 17.23 -6.57
CA GLY A 218 -16.44 16.84 -7.40
C GLY A 218 -16.15 15.61 -8.25
N VAL A 219 -14.98 15.56 -8.90
CA VAL A 219 -14.54 14.41 -9.71
C VAL A 219 -14.27 13.19 -8.85
N TYR A 220 -13.64 13.35 -7.69
CA TYR A 220 -13.39 12.27 -6.74
C TYR A 220 -14.70 11.64 -6.22
N LEU A 221 -15.71 12.45 -5.91
CA LEU A 221 -17.02 11.95 -5.47
C LEU A 221 -17.80 11.28 -6.60
N GLU A 222 -17.68 11.77 -7.83
CA GLU A 222 -18.24 11.08 -9.00
C GLU A 222 -17.57 9.72 -9.20
N LEU A 223 -16.25 9.67 -9.05
CA LEU A 223 -15.50 8.43 -9.12
C LEU A 223 -15.94 7.44 -8.03
N ALA A 224 -16.08 7.90 -6.79
CA ALA A 224 -16.58 7.07 -5.69
C ALA A 224 -17.97 6.50 -6.02
N ARG A 225 -18.86 7.30 -6.62
CA ARG A 225 -20.17 6.82 -7.06
C ARG A 225 -20.06 5.74 -8.14
N GLN A 226 -19.20 5.92 -9.14
CA GLN A 226 -18.96 4.91 -10.19
C GLN A 226 -18.33 3.63 -9.61
N ALA A 227 -17.54 3.76 -8.55
CA ALA A 227 -17.02 2.65 -7.76
C ALA A 227 -18.06 2.02 -6.83
N ALA A 228 -19.31 2.48 -6.82
CA ALA A 228 -20.35 2.08 -5.86
C ALA A 228 -19.93 2.25 -4.37
N ILE A 229 -19.07 3.22 -4.09
CA ILE A 229 -18.68 3.62 -2.74
C ILE A 229 -19.62 4.75 -2.30
N PRO A 230 -20.32 4.63 -1.14
CA PRO A 230 -21.20 5.68 -0.67
C PRO A 230 -20.48 7.02 -0.47
N GLU A 231 -21.13 8.12 -0.83
CA GLU A 231 -20.54 9.47 -0.75
C GLU A 231 -20.02 9.81 0.66
N HIS A 232 -20.77 9.44 1.71
CA HIS A 232 -20.34 9.68 3.09
C HIS A 232 -19.02 8.97 3.44
N ARG A 233 -18.78 7.78 2.87
CA ARG A 233 -17.55 7.01 3.07
C ARG A 233 -16.40 7.66 2.30
N ALA A 234 -16.65 8.06 1.04
CA ALA A 234 -15.66 8.77 0.23
C ALA A 234 -15.23 10.10 0.85
N ARG A 235 -16.17 10.87 1.42
CA ARG A 235 -15.88 12.11 2.17
C ARG A 235 -15.04 11.85 3.42
N LYS A 236 -15.37 10.80 4.17
CA LYS A 236 -14.58 10.41 5.35
C LYS A 236 -13.13 10.08 4.97
N ILE A 237 -12.90 9.45 3.82
CA ILE A 237 -11.55 9.18 3.31
C ILE A 237 -10.81 10.48 3.00
N LEU A 238 -11.46 11.43 2.31
CA LEU A 238 -10.88 12.76 2.04
C LEU A 238 -10.54 13.52 3.32
N GLU A 239 -11.41 13.49 4.33
CA GLU A 239 -11.22 14.22 5.59
C GLU A 239 -10.14 13.60 6.49
N ALA A 240 -9.81 12.33 6.28
CA ALA A 240 -8.83 11.60 7.08
C ALA A 240 -7.37 11.77 6.60
N THR A 241 -7.17 12.49 5.48
CA THR A 241 -5.88 12.65 4.81
C THR A 241 -5.42 14.11 4.83
#